data_AF-A0AAV5UAF2-F1
#
_entry.id   AF-A0AAV5UAF2-F1
#
_cell.length_a   1.000
_cell.length_b   1.000
_cell.length_c   1.000
_cell.angle_alpha   90.00
_cell.angle_beta   90.00
_cell.angle_gamma   90.00
#
_symmetry.space_group_name_H-M   'P 1'
#
loop_
_entity.id
_entity.type
_entity.pdbx_description
1 polymer ?
#
loop_
_entity_poly.entity_id
_entity_poly.type
_entity_poly.pdbx_seq_one_letter_code
_entity_poly.pdbx_strand_id
1 'polypeptide(L)'
;APAPAANLDTARTPARATDPVALGNQYKGEFTAYAEGLRLRSSQVQELVQQQLASTASLAESLKSTIQDVVQDKSDVQTPGSAVLPTFAWTTVLTLGASIGFWAGANVLGGLVHLFFGGLFISLAALVALPISAFYAIKAKQGVAGSDADLRMFLLAYAAGSGVLLGAGFHSTYFYSEPLAFLTPLTVSLVFAYGAPALGATRPSLMGASVGGALALTTVAGILTGALSVSYLLLSVLYAGIAALTLQAIFKFVKNDSESTHLYMLGYVVAYFYVKALTFFVMGSYEPY
;
A
#
# COMPACT_ATOMS: atom_id res chain seq x y z
N ALA A 1 7.01 -70.56 30.53
CA ALA A 1 7.52 -71.34 29.38
C ALA A 1 6.65 -72.58 29.22
N PRO A 2 6.40 -73.13 28.01
CA PRO A 2 7.04 -72.81 26.73
C PRO A 2 6.05 -72.54 25.56
N ALA A 3 6.53 -71.83 24.54
CA ALA A 3 6.34 -72.17 23.12
C ALA A 3 7.56 -73.02 22.69
N PRO A 4 7.70 -73.65 21.50
CA PRO A 4 6.90 -73.54 20.26
C PRO A 4 6.73 -74.88 19.47
N ALA A 5 6.09 -74.85 18.30
CA ALA A 5 6.52 -75.58 17.09
C ALA A 5 5.73 -75.13 15.85
N ALA A 6 6.46 -74.96 14.76
CA ALA A 6 6.07 -74.36 13.50
C ALA A 6 5.34 -75.31 12.54
N ASN A 7 4.60 -74.75 11.57
CA ASN A 7 4.69 -75.27 10.21
C ASN A 7 4.42 -74.17 9.17
N LEU A 8 5.40 -74.00 8.29
CA LEU A 8 5.38 -73.18 7.10
C LEU A 8 4.61 -73.93 6.02
N ASP A 9 3.60 -73.32 5.42
CA ASP A 9 3.18 -73.71 4.08
C ASP A 9 2.83 -72.50 3.21
N THR A 10 3.14 -72.72 1.96
CA THR A 10 3.49 -71.83 0.87
C THR A 10 2.32 -71.05 0.29
N ALA A 11 2.23 -69.75 0.61
CA ALA A 11 1.34 -68.83 -0.10
C ALA A 11 1.99 -68.39 -1.43
N ARG A 12 1.73 -69.16 -2.50
CA ARG A 12 1.83 -68.67 -3.87
C ARG A 12 0.95 -67.43 -4.02
N THR A 13 1.55 -66.31 -4.36
CA THR A 13 0.86 -65.11 -4.85
C THR A 13 0.11 -65.47 -6.13
N PRO A 14 -1.23 -65.39 -6.21
CA PRO A 14 -1.91 -65.40 -7.49
C PRO A 14 -1.74 -64.02 -8.12
N ALA A 15 -1.24 -64.02 -9.36
CA ALA A 15 -1.11 -62.86 -10.22
C ALA A 15 -2.42 -62.06 -10.25
N ARG A 16 -2.36 -60.81 -9.80
CA ARG A 16 -3.46 -59.85 -9.88
C ARG A 16 -3.59 -59.47 -11.36
N ALA A 17 -4.45 -60.18 -12.09
CA ALA A 17 -4.97 -59.69 -13.36
C ALA A 17 -5.64 -58.34 -13.06
N THR A 18 -4.98 -57.26 -13.47
CA THR A 18 -5.50 -55.89 -13.39
C THR A 18 -6.65 -55.77 -14.36
N ASP A 19 -7.86 -56.04 -13.87
CA ASP A 19 -9.10 -55.84 -14.59
C ASP A 19 -9.23 -54.32 -14.90
N PRO A 20 -9.17 -53.92 -16.19
CA PRO A 20 -9.27 -52.52 -16.58
C PRO A 20 -10.64 -51.91 -16.22
N VAL A 21 -11.69 -52.74 -16.06
CA VAL A 21 -13.02 -52.28 -15.63
C VAL A 21 -13.03 -51.98 -14.13
N ALA A 22 -12.33 -52.78 -13.32
CA ALA A 22 -12.17 -52.51 -11.90
C ALA A 22 -11.35 -51.24 -11.63
N LEU A 23 -10.28 -51.01 -12.40
CA LEU A 23 -9.51 -49.77 -12.38
C LEU A 23 -10.36 -48.57 -12.85
N GLY A 24 -11.15 -48.72 -13.92
CA GLY A 24 -12.04 -47.67 -14.41
C GLY A 24 -13.13 -47.25 -13.41
N ASN A 25 -13.70 -48.22 -12.68
CA ASN A 25 -14.67 -47.95 -11.63
C ASN A 25 -14.03 -47.26 -10.41
N GLN A 26 -12.79 -47.62 -10.08
CA GLN A 26 -12.03 -46.96 -9.01
C GLN A 26 -11.73 -45.49 -9.36
N TYR A 27 -11.24 -45.21 -10.56
CA TYR A 27 -10.98 -43.83 -11.01
C TYR A 27 -12.26 -42.99 -11.08
N LYS A 28 -13.38 -43.58 -11.52
CA LYS A 28 -14.68 -42.90 -11.51
C LYS A 28 -15.11 -42.53 -10.09
N GLY A 29 -14.93 -43.43 -9.14
CA GLY A 29 -15.21 -43.19 -7.71
C GLY A 29 -14.34 -42.10 -7.11
N GLU A 30 -13.04 -42.10 -7.40
CA GLU A 30 -12.10 -41.06 -6.97
C GLU A 30 -12.47 -39.69 -7.57
N PHE A 31 -12.87 -39.64 -8.84
CA PHE A 31 -13.29 -38.40 -9.50
C PHE A 31 -14.57 -37.82 -8.90
N THR A 32 -15.56 -38.68 -8.58
CA THR A 32 -16.80 -38.24 -7.91
C THR A 32 -16.53 -37.74 -6.49
N ALA A 33 -15.64 -38.39 -5.75
CA ALA A 33 -15.25 -37.95 -4.41
C ALA A 33 -14.49 -36.60 -4.44
N TYR A 34 -13.64 -36.39 -5.45
CA TYR A 34 -13.00 -35.09 -5.67
C TYR A 34 -14.00 -34.00 -6.08
N ALA A 35 -14.97 -34.31 -6.93
CA ALA A 35 -16.00 -33.36 -7.36
C ALA A 35 -16.93 -32.95 -6.21
N GLU A 36 -17.35 -33.90 -5.35
CA GLU A 36 -18.11 -33.59 -4.14
C GLU A 36 -17.27 -32.82 -3.12
N GLY A 37 -15.99 -33.16 -2.97
CA GLY A 37 -15.04 -32.42 -2.14
C GLY A 37 -14.78 -31.00 -2.64
N LEU A 38 -14.83 -30.76 -3.95
CA LEU A 38 -14.73 -29.43 -4.56
C LEU A 38 -16.02 -28.61 -4.36
N ARG A 39 -17.17 -29.28 -4.46
CA ARG A 39 -18.50 -28.68 -4.24
C ARG A 39 -18.69 -28.25 -2.77
N LEU A 40 -18.28 -29.08 -1.81
CA LEU A 40 -18.29 -28.74 -0.37
C LEU A 40 -17.33 -27.59 -0.04
N ARG A 41 -16.16 -27.56 -0.68
CA ARG A 41 -15.23 -26.41 -0.55
C ARG A 41 -15.80 -25.15 -1.21
N SER A 42 -16.53 -25.27 -2.32
CA SER A 42 -17.15 -24.12 -2.99
C SER A 42 -18.25 -23.47 -2.16
N SER A 43 -19.05 -24.25 -1.41
CA SER A 43 -20.04 -23.70 -0.47
C SER A 43 -19.40 -23.01 0.73
N GLN A 44 -18.29 -23.55 1.26
CA GLN A 44 -17.53 -22.91 2.33
C GLN A 44 -16.83 -21.63 1.85
N VAL A 45 -16.32 -21.61 0.62
CA VAL A 45 -15.77 -20.40 -0.01
C VAL A 45 -16.87 -19.36 -0.25
N GLN A 46 -18.09 -19.77 -0.61
CA GLN A 46 -19.20 -18.84 -0.79
C GLN A 46 -19.63 -18.20 0.54
N GLU A 47 -19.66 -18.94 1.64
CA GLU A 47 -19.88 -18.39 2.98
C GLU A 47 -18.74 -17.47 3.42
N LEU A 48 -17.48 -17.84 3.16
CA LEU A 48 -16.31 -17.03 3.49
C LEU A 48 -16.25 -15.74 2.65
N VAL A 49 -16.65 -15.81 1.38
CA VAL A 49 -16.81 -14.66 0.48
C VAL A 49 -17.98 -13.78 0.90
N GLN A 50 -19.12 -14.34 1.33
CA GLN A 50 -20.23 -13.54 1.87
C GLN A 50 -19.89 -12.88 3.20
N GLN A 51 -19.15 -13.56 4.08
CA GLN A 51 -18.71 -13.03 5.36
C GLN A 51 -17.62 -11.95 5.17
N GLN A 52 -16.74 -12.11 4.17
CA GLN A 52 -15.80 -11.09 3.73
C GLN A 52 -16.50 -9.92 3.02
N LEU A 53 -17.56 -10.15 2.24
CA LEU A 53 -18.36 -9.09 1.62
C LEU A 53 -19.13 -8.29 2.66
N ALA A 54 -19.69 -8.94 3.68
CA ALA A 54 -20.37 -8.27 4.79
C ALA A 54 -19.39 -7.47 5.66
N SER A 55 -18.20 -8.01 5.94
CA SER A 55 -17.16 -7.26 6.66
C SER A 55 -16.62 -6.11 5.82
N THR A 56 -16.46 -6.28 4.51
CA THR A 56 -16.04 -5.21 3.58
C THR A 56 -17.12 -4.15 3.43
N ALA A 57 -18.41 -4.52 3.41
CA ALA A 57 -19.53 -3.58 3.41
C ALA A 57 -19.60 -2.78 4.72
N SER A 58 -19.38 -3.45 5.87
CA SER A 58 -19.31 -2.77 7.17
C SER A 58 -18.09 -1.85 7.28
N LEU A 59 -16.95 -2.25 6.70
CA LEU A 59 -15.75 -1.41 6.59
C LEU A 59 -16.03 -0.21 5.68
N ALA A 60 -16.67 -0.40 4.53
CA ALA A 60 -17.04 0.66 3.62
C ALA A 60 -18.04 1.66 4.26
N GLU A 61 -19.04 1.17 5.00
CA GLU A 61 -19.99 2.04 5.68
C GLU A 61 -19.33 2.78 6.86
N SER A 62 -18.42 2.14 7.59
CA SER A 62 -17.63 2.82 8.64
C SER A 62 -16.61 3.81 8.07
N LEU A 63 -16.04 3.54 6.89
CA LEU A 63 -15.17 4.46 6.17
C LEU A 63 -15.99 5.66 5.69
N LYS A 64 -17.17 5.41 5.11
CA LYS A 64 -18.10 6.42 4.65
C LYS A 64 -18.59 7.30 5.81
N SER A 65 -18.99 6.70 6.92
CA SER A 65 -19.40 7.45 8.13
C SER A 65 -18.23 8.23 8.71
N THR A 66 -17.01 7.67 8.72
CA THR A 66 -15.81 8.38 9.16
C THR A 66 -15.46 9.53 8.22
N ILE A 67 -15.54 9.35 6.90
CA ILE A 67 -15.28 10.40 5.92
C ILE A 67 -16.35 11.50 6.05
N GLN A 68 -17.61 11.13 6.21
CA GLN A 68 -18.71 12.08 6.38
C GLN A 68 -18.58 12.87 7.68
N ASP A 69 -18.28 12.18 8.78
CA ASP A 69 -18.06 12.79 10.10
C ASP A 69 -16.85 13.72 10.05
N VAL A 70 -15.75 13.31 9.41
CA VAL A 70 -14.55 14.16 9.33
C VAL A 70 -14.72 15.35 8.37
N VAL A 71 -15.53 15.23 7.31
CA VAL A 71 -15.87 16.36 6.42
C VAL A 71 -16.81 17.35 7.10
N GLN A 72 -17.70 16.88 7.99
CA GLN A 72 -18.65 17.73 8.73
C GLN A 72 -18.11 18.24 10.07
N ASP A 73 -17.04 17.63 10.59
CA ASP A 73 -16.40 18.01 11.84
C ASP A 73 -15.67 19.35 11.69
N LYS A 74 -16.33 20.40 12.20
CA LYS A 74 -15.78 21.76 12.27
C LYS A 74 -15.13 22.06 13.62
N SER A 75 -14.88 21.05 14.46
CA SER A 75 -14.30 21.27 15.78
C SER A 75 -12.90 21.89 15.69
N ASP A 76 -12.47 22.47 16.80
CA ASP A 76 -11.08 22.86 16.97
C ASP A 76 -10.19 21.62 16.99
N VAL A 77 -9.01 21.76 16.40
CA VAL A 77 -7.94 20.78 16.38
C VAL A 77 -7.15 20.92 17.66
N GLN A 78 -7.17 19.88 18.49
CA GLN A 78 -6.37 19.79 19.72
C GLN A 78 -4.96 19.26 19.47
N THR A 79 -4.68 18.78 18.26
CA THR A 79 -3.39 18.19 17.92
C THR A 79 -2.30 19.26 17.92
N PRO A 80 -1.17 19.02 18.61
CA PRO A 80 -0.10 19.98 18.67
C PRO A 80 0.57 20.16 17.30
N GLY A 81 0.86 21.43 16.94
CA GLY A 81 1.55 21.75 15.68
C GLY A 81 2.94 21.10 15.58
N SER A 82 3.59 20.86 16.73
CA SER A 82 4.83 20.10 16.89
C SER A 82 4.73 18.62 16.49
N ALA A 83 3.53 18.05 16.34
CA ALA A 83 3.35 16.73 15.75
C ALA A 83 3.14 16.82 14.22
N VAL A 84 2.34 17.76 13.75
CA VAL A 84 1.97 17.88 12.33
C VAL A 84 3.15 18.34 11.47
N LEU A 85 3.81 19.42 11.88
CA LEU A 85 4.91 20.04 11.13
C LEU A 85 6.05 19.06 10.84
N PRO A 86 6.69 18.41 11.84
CA PRO A 86 7.80 17.50 11.55
C PRO A 86 7.34 16.26 10.78
N THR A 87 6.09 15.80 10.97
CA THR A 87 5.53 14.68 10.22
C THR A 87 5.47 14.98 8.73
N PHE A 88 4.92 16.13 8.36
CA PHE A 88 4.84 16.54 6.95
C PHE A 88 6.18 17.02 6.38
N ALA A 89 7.05 17.62 7.20
CA ALA A 89 8.42 17.94 6.81
C ALA A 89 9.22 16.68 6.44
N TRP A 90 9.18 15.64 7.27
CA TRP A 90 9.84 14.37 6.94
C TRP A 90 9.16 13.67 5.77
N THR A 91 7.84 13.67 5.70
CA THR A 91 7.09 13.11 4.57
C THR A 91 7.49 13.76 3.23
N THR A 92 7.85 15.06 3.24
CA THR A 92 8.44 15.74 2.08
C THR A 92 9.75 15.08 1.64
N VAL A 93 10.67 14.89 2.59
CA VAL A 93 11.96 14.23 2.33
C VAL A 93 11.76 12.80 1.84
N LEU A 94 10.86 12.04 2.47
CA LEU A 94 10.53 10.68 2.07
C LEU A 94 9.96 10.61 0.64
N THR A 95 9.03 11.51 0.31
CA THR A 95 8.40 11.55 -1.03
C THR A 95 9.40 11.98 -2.10
N LEU A 96 10.31 12.91 -1.77
CA LEU A 96 11.43 13.27 -2.64
C LEU A 96 12.36 12.07 -2.87
N GLY A 97 12.77 11.39 -1.80
CA GLY A 97 13.60 10.18 -1.89
C GLY A 97 12.93 9.08 -2.72
N ALA A 98 11.62 8.87 -2.53
CA ALA A 98 10.82 7.94 -3.33
C ALA A 98 10.76 8.34 -4.82
N SER A 99 10.66 9.63 -5.12
CA SER A 99 10.62 10.15 -6.49
C SER A 99 11.96 9.97 -7.20
N ILE A 100 13.07 10.28 -6.51
CA ILE A 100 14.43 10.04 -7.01
C ILE A 100 14.66 8.54 -7.23
N GLY A 101 14.27 7.72 -6.25
CA GLY A 101 14.33 6.27 -6.34
C GLY A 101 13.56 5.76 -7.54
N PHE A 102 12.32 6.22 -7.73
CA PHE A 102 11.49 5.86 -8.88
C PHE A 102 12.16 6.19 -10.21
N TRP A 103 12.67 7.42 -10.35
CA TRP A 103 13.38 7.81 -11.55
C TRP A 103 14.61 6.93 -11.82
N ALA A 104 15.42 6.65 -10.79
CA ALA A 104 16.59 5.78 -10.90
C ALA A 104 16.20 4.33 -11.26
N GLY A 105 15.13 3.81 -10.64
CA GLY A 105 14.56 2.50 -10.95
C GLY A 105 14.11 2.41 -12.40
N ALA A 106 13.33 3.38 -12.85
CA ALA A 106 12.75 3.42 -14.18
C ALA A 106 13.79 3.66 -15.29
N ASN A 107 14.94 4.28 -15.03
CA ASN A 107 15.91 4.62 -16.08
C ASN A 107 17.22 3.85 -16.01
N VAL A 108 17.67 3.45 -14.83
CA VAL A 108 19.01 2.83 -14.63
C VAL A 108 18.88 1.33 -14.39
N LEU A 109 17.93 0.93 -13.54
CA LEU A 109 17.84 -0.44 -13.04
C LEU A 109 16.76 -1.29 -13.71
N GLY A 110 15.80 -0.67 -14.40
CA GLY A 110 14.67 -1.36 -15.04
C GLY A 110 15.08 -2.52 -15.94
N GLY A 111 16.03 -2.28 -16.85
CA GLY A 111 16.57 -3.31 -17.74
C GLY A 111 17.28 -4.45 -17.00
N LEU A 112 17.99 -4.17 -15.90
CA LEU A 112 18.71 -5.19 -15.12
C LEU A 112 17.78 -6.02 -14.25
N VAL A 113 16.81 -5.39 -13.59
CA VAL A 113 15.90 -6.10 -12.68
C VAL A 113 14.92 -6.97 -13.47
N HIS A 114 14.51 -6.53 -14.66
CA HIS A 114 13.67 -7.33 -15.57
C HIS A 114 14.33 -8.63 -16.08
N LEU A 115 15.66 -8.74 -16.04
CA LEU A 115 16.37 -9.98 -16.41
C LEU A 115 16.12 -11.12 -15.42
N PHE A 116 15.82 -10.79 -14.15
CA PHE A 116 15.65 -11.76 -13.07
C PHE A 116 14.20 -11.90 -12.62
N PHE A 117 13.41 -10.82 -12.70
CA PHE A 117 12.03 -10.77 -12.22
C PHE A 117 11.13 -10.02 -13.19
N GLY A 118 9.89 -10.47 -13.41
CA GLY A 118 8.93 -9.70 -14.22
C GLY A 118 8.50 -8.39 -13.54
N GLY A 119 8.24 -7.34 -14.32
CA GLY A 119 7.81 -6.02 -13.82
C GLY A 119 6.62 -6.07 -12.87
N LEU A 120 5.62 -6.90 -13.17
CA LEU A 120 4.45 -7.10 -12.30
C LEU A 120 4.85 -7.65 -10.92
N PHE A 121 5.78 -8.60 -10.85
CA PHE A 121 6.22 -9.20 -9.60
C PHE A 121 6.95 -8.17 -8.73
N ILE A 122 7.81 -7.35 -9.34
CA ILE A 122 8.55 -6.29 -8.66
C ILE A 122 7.59 -5.23 -8.12
N SER A 123 6.62 -4.81 -8.93
CA SER A 123 5.61 -3.84 -8.54
C SER A 123 4.73 -4.36 -7.39
N LEU A 124 4.31 -5.63 -7.41
CA LEU A 124 3.56 -6.23 -6.31
C LEU A 124 4.39 -6.34 -5.03
N ALA A 125 5.67 -6.67 -5.14
CA ALA A 125 6.57 -6.68 -3.98
C ALA A 125 6.70 -5.29 -3.36
N ALA A 126 6.84 -4.25 -4.19
CA ALA A 126 6.93 -2.86 -3.74
C ALA A 126 5.62 -2.33 -3.14
N LEU A 127 4.45 -2.75 -3.65
CA LEU A 127 3.14 -2.26 -3.19
C LEU A 127 2.52 -3.06 -2.04
N VAL A 128 2.97 -4.29 -1.81
CA VAL A 128 2.36 -5.17 -0.79
C VAL A 128 3.39 -5.66 0.22
N ALA A 129 4.42 -6.38 -0.23
CA ALA A 129 5.38 -7.02 0.68
C ALA A 129 6.19 -6.01 1.49
N LEU A 130 6.68 -4.95 0.85
CA LEU A 130 7.48 -3.92 1.52
C LEU A 130 6.68 -3.07 2.52
N PRO A 131 5.47 -2.57 2.21
CA PRO A 131 4.66 -1.86 3.20
C PRO A 131 4.36 -2.70 4.45
N ILE A 132 4.06 -3.98 4.27
CA ILE A 132 3.77 -4.90 5.38
C ILE A 132 5.03 -5.09 6.23
N SER A 133 6.19 -5.35 5.61
CA SER A 133 7.44 -5.54 6.35
C SER A 133 7.86 -4.25 7.08
N ALA A 134 7.71 -3.09 6.45
CA ALA A 134 8.00 -1.80 7.07
C ALA A 134 7.08 -1.52 8.27
N PHE A 135 5.79 -1.84 8.18
CA PHE A 135 4.85 -1.68 9.29
C PHE A 135 5.27 -2.49 10.53
N TYR A 136 5.61 -3.77 10.34
CA TYR A 136 6.07 -4.61 11.45
C TYR A 136 7.42 -4.16 11.99
N ALA A 137 8.34 -3.73 11.13
CA ALA A 137 9.65 -3.22 11.53
C ALA A 137 9.54 -1.95 12.38
N ILE A 138 8.67 -1.00 12.01
CA ILE A 138 8.43 0.22 12.78
C ILE A 138 7.83 -0.11 14.14
N LYS A 139 6.80 -0.97 14.19
CA LYS A 139 6.19 -1.37 15.47
C LYS A 139 7.19 -2.05 16.40
N ALA A 140 8.03 -2.94 15.86
CA ALA A 140 9.08 -3.59 16.64
C ALA A 140 10.10 -2.59 17.20
N LYS A 141 10.54 -1.63 16.39
CA LYS A 141 11.52 -0.60 16.79
C LYS A 141 10.93 0.42 17.79
N GLN A 142 9.65 0.77 17.66
CA GLN A 142 8.95 1.62 18.62
C GLN A 142 8.80 0.94 19.99
N GLY A 143 8.62 -0.38 20.01
CA GLY A 143 8.49 -1.15 21.26
C GLY A 143 9.77 -1.27 22.09
N VAL A 144 10.94 -1.02 21.50
CA VAL A 144 12.27 -1.15 22.16
C VAL A 144 12.94 0.21 22.37
N ALA A 145 12.17 1.30 22.38
CA ALA A 145 12.70 2.67 22.49
C ALA A 145 13.77 2.99 21.43
N GLY A 146 13.57 2.55 20.18
CA GLY A 146 14.43 2.91 19.06
C GLY A 146 14.52 4.42 18.89
N SER A 147 15.70 4.93 18.50
CA SER A 147 15.92 6.35 18.24
C SER A 147 14.98 6.84 17.13
N ASP A 148 14.33 7.99 17.35
CA ASP A 148 13.48 8.66 16.36
C ASP A 148 14.24 8.94 15.05
N ALA A 149 15.53 9.27 15.14
CA ALA A 149 16.39 9.44 13.97
C ALA A 149 16.55 8.14 13.17
N ASP A 150 16.73 6.99 13.84
CA ASP A 150 16.88 5.69 13.17
C ASP A 150 15.60 5.29 12.42
N LEU A 151 14.44 5.58 13.00
CA LEU A 151 13.15 5.33 12.35
C LEU A 151 12.95 6.20 11.10
N ARG A 152 13.33 7.47 11.15
CA ARG A 152 13.27 8.39 9.99
C ARG A 152 14.22 7.95 8.87
N MET A 153 15.43 7.55 9.21
CA MET A 153 16.39 7.03 8.23
C MET A 153 15.96 5.69 7.64
N PHE A 154 15.37 4.81 8.45
CA PHE A 154 14.74 3.57 7.97
C PHE A 154 13.61 3.87 6.98
N LEU A 155 12.71 4.80 7.32
CA LEU A 155 11.64 5.24 6.43
C LEU A 155 12.16 5.83 5.13
N LEU A 156 13.25 6.61 5.18
CA LEU A 156 13.88 7.18 3.98
C LEU A 156 14.46 6.09 3.08
N ALA A 157 15.17 5.12 3.66
CA ALA A 157 15.69 3.97 2.92
C ALA A 157 14.55 3.15 2.31
N TYR A 158 13.48 2.91 3.07
CA TYR A 158 12.26 2.26 2.58
C TYR A 158 11.64 3.03 1.40
N ALA A 159 11.47 4.35 1.53
CA ALA A 159 10.85 5.19 0.52
C ALA A 159 11.68 5.21 -0.77
N ALA A 160 12.99 5.44 -0.67
CA ALA A 160 13.88 5.43 -1.82
C ALA A 160 13.95 4.04 -2.48
N GLY A 161 14.13 2.97 -1.69
CA GLY A 161 14.21 1.60 -2.21
C GLY A 161 12.92 1.12 -2.86
N SER A 162 11.77 1.39 -2.24
CA SER A 162 10.45 1.09 -2.83
C SER A 162 10.21 1.89 -4.10
N GLY A 163 10.69 3.15 -4.13
CA GLY A 163 10.73 3.97 -5.34
C GLY A 163 11.49 3.27 -6.46
N VAL A 164 12.74 2.85 -6.19
CA VAL A 164 13.57 2.12 -7.16
C VAL A 164 12.86 0.89 -7.71
N LEU A 165 12.27 0.07 -6.84
CA LEU A 165 11.59 -1.16 -7.27
C LEU A 165 10.36 -0.84 -8.11
N LEU A 166 9.52 0.09 -7.66
CA LEU A 166 8.32 0.47 -8.40
C LEU A 166 8.68 1.10 -9.76
N GLY A 167 9.70 1.95 -9.80
CA GLY A 167 10.22 2.53 -11.04
C GLY A 167 10.73 1.47 -12.00
N ALA A 168 11.50 0.50 -11.50
CA ALA A 168 11.97 -0.63 -12.31
C ALA A 168 10.80 -1.43 -12.90
N GLY A 169 9.73 -1.65 -12.14
CA GLY A 169 8.52 -2.33 -12.61
C GLY A 169 7.73 -1.57 -13.70
N PHE A 170 7.91 -0.24 -13.79
CA PHE A 170 7.29 0.62 -14.80
C PHE A 170 8.28 1.15 -15.85
N HIS A 171 9.46 0.54 -15.99
CA HIS A 171 10.52 1.00 -16.91
C HIS A 171 10.06 1.24 -18.36
N SER A 172 9.10 0.45 -18.86
CA SER A 172 8.57 0.56 -20.22
C SER A 172 7.34 1.45 -20.36
N THR A 173 6.94 2.15 -19.30
CA THR A 173 5.72 2.98 -19.28
C THR A 173 6.07 4.45 -19.26
N TYR A 174 5.66 5.17 -20.29
CA TYR A 174 5.83 6.61 -20.44
C TYR A 174 4.64 7.37 -19.84
N PHE A 175 4.95 8.52 -19.27
CA PHE A 175 3.98 9.43 -18.66
C PHE A 175 4.29 10.86 -19.09
N TYR A 176 3.28 11.57 -19.61
CA TYR A 176 3.48 12.89 -20.22
C TYR A 176 4.04 13.93 -19.23
N SER A 177 3.42 14.04 -18.06
CA SER A 177 3.85 14.98 -17.02
C SER A 177 3.35 14.56 -15.64
N GLU A 178 4.19 14.74 -14.62
CA GLU A 178 3.82 14.47 -13.23
C GLU A 178 4.00 15.72 -12.36
N PRO A 179 3.08 16.01 -11.43
CA PRO A 179 3.31 17.01 -10.41
C PRO A 179 4.41 16.55 -9.46
N LEU A 180 5.19 17.51 -8.97
CA LEU A 180 6.23 17.26 -7.97
C LEU A 180 5.57 16.82 -6.65
N ALA A 181 5.51 15.52 -6.42
CA ALA A 181 4.74 14.91 -5.33
C ALA A 181 5.13 15.44 -3.94
N PHE A 182 6.41 15.77 -3.73
CA PHE A 182 6.92 16.30 -2.47
C PHE A 182 6.41 17.72 -2.16
N LEU A 183 5.88 18.48 -3.13
CA LEU A 183 5.34 19.82 -2.88
C LEU A 183 4.11 19.76 -1.97
N THR A 184 3.28 18.72 -2.11
CA THR A 184 2.07 18.58 -1.30
C THR A 184 2.38 18.53 0.21
N PRO A 185 3.17 17.56 0.71
CA PRO A 185 3.50 17.51 2.13
C PRO A 185 4.35 18.72 2.58
N LEU A 186 5.14 19.32 1.68
CA LEU A 186 5.88 20.54 1.97
C LEU A 186 4.93 21.70 2.27
N THR A 187 3.91 21.90 1.43
CA THR A 187 2.92 22.96 1.65
C THR A 187 2.17 22.76 2.95
N VAL A 188 1.77 21.54 3.29
CA VAL A 188 1.14 21.26 4.60
C VAL A 188 2.08 21.67 5.74
N SER A 189 3.36 21.26 5.67
CA SER A 189 4.36 21.62 6.68
C SER A 189 4.52 23.14 6.82
N LEU A 190 4.62 23.87 5.71
CA LEU A 190 4.77 25.32 5.70
C LEU A 190 3.53 26.05 6.24
N VAL A 191 2.32 25.55 5.94
CA VAL A 191 1.09 26.09 6.52
C VAL A 191 1.09 25.91 8.04
N PHE A 192 1.56 24.78 8.56
CA PHE A 192 1.66 24.59 10.01
C PHE A 192 2.79 25.40 10.65
N ALA A 193 3.88 25.65 9.94
CA ALA A 193 4.98 26.48 10.42
C ALA A 193 4.63 27.96 10.49
N TYR A 194 3.92 28.50 9.50
CA TYR A 194 3.75 29.93 9.32
C TYR A 194 2.28 30.39 9.27
N GLY A 195 1.37 29.54 8.80
CA GLY A 195 -0.05 29.87 8.63
C GLY A 195 -0.91 29.56 9.85
N ALA A 196 -0.67 28.43 10.53
CA ALA A 196 -1.49 27.97 11.66
C ALA A 196 -1.61 29.00 12.80
N PRO A 197 -0.56 29.76 13.19
CA PRO A 197 -0.70 30.81 14.20
C PRO A 197 -1.72 31.91 13.82
N ALA A 198 -1.90 32.18 12.53
CA ALA A 198 -2.84 33.19 12.03
C ALA A 198 -4.24 32.63 11.71
N LEU A 199 -4.34 31.35 11.35
CA LEU A 199 -5.59 30.68 10.98
C LEU A 199 -6.40 30.17 12.18
N GLY A 200 -5.78 30.13 13.36
CA GLY A 200 -6.38 29.57 14.57
C GLY A 200 -6.47 28.03 14.55
N ALA A 201 -7.28 27.46 15.44
CA ALA A 201 -7.36 26.01 15.64
C ALA A 201 -8.48 25.33 14.84
N THR A 202 -9.30 26.07 14.09
CA THR A 202 -10.46 25.50 13.41
C THR A 202 -10.02 24.53 12.30
N ARG A 203 -10.54 23.28 12.35
CA ARG A 203 -10.17 22.23 11.40
C ARG A 203 -10.36 22.63 9.93
N PRO A 204 -11.49 23.23 9.51
CA PRO A 204 -11.70 23.58 8.10
C PRO A 204 -10.69 24.61 7.56
N SER A 205 -10.27 25.56 8.40
CA SER A 205 -9.30 26.59 8.00
C SER A 205 -7.91 26.00 7.80
N LEU A 206 -7.47 25.15 8.75
CA LEU A 206 -6.19 24.45 8.65
C LEU A 206 -6.17 23.48 7.45
N MET A 207 -7.22 22.67 7.29
CA MET A 207 -7.34 21.76 6.14
C MET A 207 -7.40 22.51 4.81
N GLY A 208 -8.22 23.56 4.72
CA GLY A 208 -8.38 24.36 3.51
C GLY A 208 -7.07 25.03 3.10
N ALA A 209 -6.37 25.64 4.05
CA ALA A 209 -5.07 26.26 3.79
C ALA A 209 -4.01 25.24 3.39
N SER A 210 -3.92 24.10 4.07
CA SER A 210 -2.93 23.05 3.78
C SER A 210 -3.21 22.36 2.44
N VAL A 211 -4.38 21.74 2.29
CA VAL A 211 -4.74 20.92 1.12
C VAL A 211 -5.04 21.80 -0.10
N GLY A 212 -5.81 22.87 0.09
CA GLY A 212 -6.10 23.84 -0.97
C GLY A 212 -4.85 24.59 -1.41
N GLY A 213 -3.98 24.98 -0.47
CA GLY A 213 -2.68 25.57 -0.79
C GLY A 213 -1.79 24.62 -1.58
N ALA A 214 -1.74 23.33 -1.23
CA ALA A 214 -0.97 22.34 -1.98
C ALA A 214 -1.48 22.18 -3.43
N LEU A 215 -2.80 22.12 -3.61
CA LEU A 215 -3.42 22.07 -4.95
C LEU A 215 -3.15 23.34 -5.75
N ALA A 216 -3.25 24.51 -5.12
CA ALA A 216 -2.95 25.78 -5.78
C ALA A 216 -1.47 25.83 -6.21
N LEU A 217 -0.54 25.47 -5.33
CA LEU A 217 0.89 25.48 -5.62
C LEU A 217 1.24 24.52 -6.77
N THR A 218 0.74 23.29 -6.72
CA THR A 218 0.97 22.30 -7.79
C THR A 218 0.33 22.74 -9.10
N THR A 219 -0.87 23.32 -9.08
CA THR A 219 -1.51 23.87 -10.29
C THR A 219 -0.69 25.01 -10.89
N VAL A 220 -0.24 25.97 -10.08
CA VAL A 220 0.62 27.08 -10.53
C VAL A 220 1.93 26.55 -11.11
N ALA A 221 2.57 25.57 -10.46
CA ALA A 221 3.78 24.94 -10.99
C ALA A 221 3.51 24.29 -12.35
N GLY A 222 2.37 23.61 -12.52
CA GLY A 222 1.95 23.03 -13.80
C GLY A 222 1.73 24.08 -14.89
N ILE A 223 1.12 25.23 -14.56
CA ILE A 223 0.92 26.35 -15.49
C ILE A 223 2.28 26.90 -15.95
N LEU A 224 3.17 27.19 -15.00
CA LEU A 224 4.48 27.79 -15.29
C LEU A 224 5.39 26.87 -16.10
N THR A 225 5.25 25.55 -15.93
CA THR A 225 6.06 24.55 -16.66
C THR A 225 5.40 24.09 -17.97
N GLY A 226 4.18 24.52 -18.27
CA GLY A 226 3.41 24.02 -19.41
C GLY A 226 3.01 22.55 -19.28
N ALA A 227 3.09 21.98 -18.08
CA ALA A 227 2.89 20.56 -17.81
C ALA A 227 1.42 20.19 -17.54
N LEU A 228 0.48 21.13 -17.68
CA LEU A 228 -0.93 20.90 -17.37
C LEU A 228 -1.54 19.88 -18.34
N SER A 229 -1.86 18.71 -17.80
CA SER A 229 -2.55 17.62 -18.49
C SER A 229 -3.62 17.05 -17.57
N VAL A 230 -4.53 16.23 -18.12
CA VAL A 230 -5.56 15.55 -17.31
C VAL A 230 -4.90 14.65 -16.26
N SER A 231 -3.82 13.95 -16.62
CA SER A 231 -3.06 13.10 -15.71
C SER A 231 -2.33 13.90 -14.63
N TYR A 232 -1.78 15.08 -14.97
CA TYR A 232 -1.18 15.99 -14.01
C TYR A 232 -2.19 16.46 -12.96
N LEU A 233 -3.36 16.93 -13.41
CA LEU A 233 -4.42 17.41 -12.51
C LEU A 233 -4.97 16.28 -11.64
N LEU A 234 -5.18 15.09 -12.21
CA LEU A 234 -5.61 13.91 -11.48
C LEU A 234 -4.61 13.54 -10.38
N LEU A 235 -3.31 13.47 -10.69
CA LEU A 235 -2.26 13.20 -9.70
C LEU A 235 -2.21 14.28 -8.61
N SER A 236 -2.32 15.55 -8.98
CA SER A 236 -2.35 16.66 -8.01
C SER A 236 -3.51 16.51 -7.03
N VAL A 237 -4.72 16.19 -7.53
CA VAL A 237 -5.90 15.91 -6.70
C VAL A 237 -5.70 14.70 -5.80
N LEU A 238 -5.15 13.60 -6.33
CA LEU A 238 -4.91 12.39 -5.55
C LEU A 238 -3.84 12.61 -4.47
N TYR A 239 -2.74 13.31 -4.77
CA TYR A 239 -1.72 13.66 -3.79
C TYR A 239 -2.26 14.57 -2.68
N ALA A 240 -3.07 15.57 -3.04
CA ALA A 240 -3.77 16.40 -2.08
C ALA A 240 -4.75 15.57 -1.23
N GLY A 241 -5.44 14.59 -1.83
CA GLY A 241 -6.30 13.64 -1.13
C GLY A 241 -5.54 12.81 -0.10
N ILE A 242 -4.35 12.30 -0.45
CA ILE A 242 -3.47 11.60 0.52
C ILE A 242 -3.14 12.52 1.69
N ALA A 243 -2.73 13.75 1.41
CA ALA A 243 -2.41 14.72 2.46
C ALA A 243 -3.60 15.05 3.34
N ALA A 244 -4.80 15.20 2.76
CA ALA A 244 -6.03 15.42 3.50
C ALA A 244 -6.32 14.25 4.44
N LEU A 245 -6.24 13.00 3.96
CA LEU A 245 -6.49 11.81 4.77
C LEU A 245 -5.46 11.65 5.89
N THR A 246 -4.18 11.85 5.59
CA THR A 246 -3.10 11.79 6.60
C THR A 246 -3.27 12.88 7.65
N LEU A 247 -3.57 14.11 7.24
CA LEU A 247 -3.76 15.24 8.16
C LEU A 247 -5.00 15.01 9.05
N GLN A 248 -6.11 14.53 8.47
CA GLN A 248 -7.30 14.15 9.21
C GLN A 248 -7.04 13.02 10.21
N ALA A 249 -6.27 12.00 9.82
CA ALA A 249 -5.89 10.91 10.72
C ALA A 249 -5.05 11.43 11.89
N ILE A 250 -4.09 12.32 11.63
CA ILE A 250 -3.28 12.97 12.67
C ILE A 250 -4.17 13.80 13.60
N PHE A 251 -5.09 14.62 13.09
CA PHE A 251 -6.02 15.39 13.93
C PHE A 251 -6.90 14.53 14.83
N LYS A 252 -7.33 13.38 14.30
CA LYS A 252 -8.22 12.47 15.01
C LYS A 252 -7.49 11.71 16.11
N PHE A 253 -6.31 11.16 15.79
CA PHE A 253 -5.66 10.15 16.62
C PHE A 253 -4.44 10.66 17.39
N VAL A 254 -3.80 11.76 16.97
CA VAL A 254 -2.65 12.32 17.67
C VAL A 254 -3.10 13.43 18.61
N LYS A 255 -3.02 13.18 19.92
CA LYS A 255 -3.43 14.14 20.96
C LYS A 255 -2.28 14.72 21.76
N ASN A 256 -1.12 14.07 21.76
CA ASN A 256 0.04 14.46 22.56
C ASN A 256 1.32 14.46 21.72
N ASP A 257 2.30 15.28 22.12
CA ASP A 257 3.62 15.35 21.48
C ASP A 257 4.47 14.08 21.64
N SER A 258 4.12 13.20 22.59
CA SER A 258 4.80 11.94 22.83
C SER A 258 4.38 10.81 21.89
N GLU A 259 3.30 11.01 21.12
CA GLU A 259 2.79 9.97 20.22
C GLU A 259 3.61 9.89 18.93
N SER A 260 4.06 8.68 18.60
CA SER A 260 4.92 8.46 17.46
C SER A 260 4.16 8.59 16.13
N THR A 261 4.63 9.48 15.25
CA THR A 261 3.94 9.75 13.97
C THR A 261 4.48 8.99 12.76
N HIS A 262 5.50 8.15 12.95
CA HIS A 262 6.18 7.39 11.89
C HIS A 262 5.24 6.51 11.05
N LEU A 263 4.17 5.97 11.65
CA LEU A 263 3.18 5.19 10.91
C LEU A 263 2.32 6.04 9.96
N TYR A 264 2.08 7.31 10.29
CA TYR A 264 1.42 8.23 9.36
C TYR A 264 2.35 8.61 8.20
N MET A 265 3.65 8.78 8.46
CA MET A 265 4.65 8.99 7.40
C MET A 265 4.72 7.78 6.46
N LEU A 266 4.75 6.55 7.01
CA LEU A 266 4.70 5.32 6.21
C LEU A 266 3.41 5.25 5.40
N GLY A 267 2.26 5.46 6.05
CA GLY A 267 0.95 5.44 5.40
C GLY A 267 0.84 6.42 4.23
N TYR A 268 1.40 7.64 4.39
CA TYR A 268 1.47 8.62 3.32
C TYR A 268 2.28 8.11 2.13
N VAL A 269 3.50 7.62 2.37
CA VAL A 269 4.41 7.13 1.30
C VAL A 269 3.81 5.92 0.58
N VAL A 270 3.16 5.01 1.33
CA VAL A 270 2.45 3.86 0.75
C VAL A 270 1.31 4.34 -0.15
N ALA A 271 0.45 5.25 0.34
CA ALA A 271 -0.64 5.78 -0.46
C ALA A 271 -0.14 6.52 -1.71
N TYR A 272 0.99 7.23 -1.60
CA TYR A 272 1.66 7.85 -2.74
C TYR A 272 2.04 6.81 -3.81
N PHE A 273 2.65 5.69 -3.42
CA PHE A 273 2.98 4.62 -4.37
C PHE A 273 1.75 3.98 -5.00
N TYR A 274 0.67 3.77 -4.24
CA TYR A 274 -0.57 3.25 -4.78
C TYR A 274 -1.19 4.20 -5.81
N VAL A 275 -1.29 5.49 -5.48
CA VAL A 275 -1.80 6.51 -6.41
C VAL A 275 -0.95 6.57 -7.67
N LYS A 276 0.38 6.56 -7.52
CA LYS A 276 1.30 6.59 -8.65
C LYS A 276 1.15 5.35 -9.52
N ALA A 277 1.18 4.15 -8.94
CA ALA A 277 1.01 2.89 -9.66
C ALA A 277 -0.35 2.80 -10.38
N LEU A 278 -1.44 3.20 -9.71
CA LEU A 278 -2.77 3.23 -10.30
C LEU A 278 -2.82 4.18 -11.51
N THR A 279 -2.21 5.36 -11.38
CA THR A 279 -2.23 6.33 -12.48
C THR A 279 -1.37 5.88 -13.65
N PHE A 280 -0.20 5.29 -13.41
CA PHE A 280 0.61 4.67 -14.44
C PHE A 280 -0.12 3.50 -15.13
N PHE A 281 -0.88 2.71 -14.38
CA PHE A 281 -1.65 1.62 -14.94
C PHE A 281 -2.82 2.10 -15.82
N VAL A 282 -3.52 3.16 -15.41
CA VAL A 282 -4.70 3.68 -16.13
C VAL A 282 -4.32 4.59 -17.31
N MET A 283 -3.26 5.39 -17.16
CA MET A 283 -2.93 6.49 -18.08
C MET A 283 -1.54 6.36 -18.74
N GLY A 284 -0.74 5.38 -18.32
CA GLY A 284 0.58 5.14 -18.90
C GLY A 284 0.50 4.55 -20.30
N SER A 285 1.46 4.92 -21.16
CA SER A 285 1.59 4.37 -22.51
C SER A 285 2.89 3.60 -22.65
N TYR A 286 2.90 2.56 -23.47
CA TYR A 286 4.13 1.84 -23.87
C TYR A 286 4.86 2.54 -25.03
N GLU A 287 4.22 3.54 -25.66
CA GLU A 287 4.80 4.40 -26.67
C GLU A 287 5.11 5.79 -26.06
N PRO A 288 6.27 6.39 -26.36
CA PRO A 288 6.61 7.73 -25.90
C PRO A 288 5.68 8.78 -26.53
N TYR A 289 5.28 9.77 -25.73
CA TYR A 289 4.41 10.89 -26.11
C TYR A 289 5.18 12.04 -26.76
#